data_AF-W5YMF9-F1
#
_entry.id   AF-W5YMF9-F1
#
_cell.length_a   1.000
_cell.length_b   1.000
_cell.length_c   1.000
_cell.angle_alpha   90.00
_cell.angle_beta   90.00
_cell.angle_gamma   90.00
#
_symmetry.space_group_name_H-M   'P 1'
#
loop_
_entity.id
_entity.type
_entity.pdbx_description
1 polymer ?
#
loop_
_entity_poly.entity_id
_entity_poly.type
_entity_poly.pdbx_seq_one_letter_code
_entity_poly.pdbx_strand_id
1 'polypeptide(L)'
;MIGIMGSRPLVEIDKRMLAREGEWLVKTREIPELGPYRSRLEAIEALYRHVTICTGVLRRENPERVRQFVQHSITECKEPDCELCNALLALAPDANVVQLKA
;
A
#
# COMPACT_ATOMS: atom_id res chain seq x y z
N MET A 1 6.46 1.99 -15.39
CA MET A 1 5.09 2.55 -15.39
C MET A 1 4.68 2.67 -13.93
N ILE A 2 4.00 3.74 -13.55
CA ILE A 2 3.79 4.08 -12.15
C ILE A 2 2.39 3.62 -11.75
N GLY A 3 2.23 2.95 -10.62
CA GLY A 3 0.93 2.43 -10.14
C GLY A 3 -0.16 3.50 -10.06
N ILE A 4 -1.38 3.13 -9.70
CA ILE A 4 -2.59 3.98 -9.79
C ILE A 4 -2.44 5.44 -9.27
N MET A 5 -1.54 5.72 -8.31
CA MET A 5 -1.25 7.08 -7.85
C MET A 5 -0.28 7.91 -8.73
N GLY A 6 0.31 7.34 -9.77
CA GLY A 6 1.42 7.96 -10.49
C GLY A 6 2.62 8.23 -9.56
N SER A 7 3.54 9.13 -9.96
CA SER A 7 4.76 9.47 -9.18
C SER A 7 4.47 10.16 -7.86
N ARG A 8 3.20 10.24 -7.40
CA ARG A 8 2.85 10.92 -6.15
C ARG A 8 3.45 10.12 -5.00
N PRO A 9 4.53 10.62 -4.38
CA PRO A 9 5.13 9.87 -3.30
C PRO A 9 4.15 9.86 -2.13
N LEU A 10 3.99 8.71 -1.49
CA LEU A 10 3.51 8.74 -0.11
C LEU A 10 4.56 9.51 0.69
N VAL A 11 4.22 10.74 1.06
CA VAL A 11 5.15 11.62 1.79
C VAL A 11 5.22 11.14 3.24
N GLU A 12 6.44 11.02 3.76
CA GLU A 12 6.72 10.68 5.16
C GLU A 12 6.07 9.35 5.62
N ILE A 13 6.15 8.30 4.79
CA ILE A 13 5.64 6.94 5.13
C ILE A 13 6.09 6.53 6.53
N ASP A 14 7.39 6.64 6.82
CA ASP A 14 7.96 6.25 8.11
C ASP A 14 7.35 6.99 9.30
N LYS A 15 7.01 8.28 9.15
CA LYS A 15 6.36 9.04 10.23
C LYS A 15 4.90 8.68 10.42
N ARG A 16 4.30 8.01 9.42
CA ARG A 16 2.93 7.51 9.44
C ARG A 16 2.82 6.07 9.88
N MET A 17 3.94 5.34 9.99
CA MET A 17 3.96 3.99 10.53
C MET A 17 4.13 4.04 12.05
N LEU A 18 3.30 3.30 12.77
CA LEU A 18 3.34 3.16 14.22
C LEU A 18 3.49 1.67 14.54
N ALA A 19 4.65 1.27 15.07
CA ALA A 19 4.84 -0.10 15.55
C ALA A 19 4.44 -0.19 17.03
N ARG A 20 3.51 -1.11 17.37
CA ARG A 20 3.09 -1.40 18.74
C ARG A 20 2.95 -2.90 18.95
N GLU A 21 3.62 -3.44 19.97
CA GLU A 21 3.41 -4.82 20.44
C GLU A 21 3.49 -5.91 19.36
N GLY A 22 4.30 -5.71 18.31
CA GLY A 22 4.42 -6.65 17.19
C GLY A 22 3.43 -6.42 16.05
N GLU A 23 2.56 -5.41 16.16
CA GLU A 23 1.62 -4.98 15.14
C GLU A 23 2.01 -3.62 14.54
N TRP A 24 1.54 -3.38 13.32
CA TRP A 24 1.73 -2.13 12.58
C TRP A 24 0.41 -1.38 12.47
N LEU A 25 0.44 -0.12 12.84
CA LEU A 25 -0.67 0.82 12.70
C LEU A 25 -0.24 1.94 11.75
N VAL A 26 -1.23 2.51 11.08
CA VAL A 26 -1.02 3.58 10.10
C VAL A 26 -1.73 4.84 10.57
N LYS A 27 -0.97 5.93 10.68
CA LYS A 27 -1.53 7.25 10.92
C LYS A 27 -1.96 7.89 9.62
N THR A 28 -3.26 8.13 9.48
CA THR A 28 -3.84 8.90 8.38
C THR A 28 -4.38 10.24 8.89
N ARG A 29 -4.82 11.13 7.99
CA ARG A 29 -5.38 12.43 8.41
C ARG A 29 -6.80 12.25 8.98
N GLU A 30 -7.50 11.23 8.51
CA GLU A 30 -8.90 10.95 8.78
C GLU A 30 -9.06 9.92 9.91
N ILE A 31 -8.13 8.96 9.98
CA ILE A 31 -8.11 7.87 10.96
C ILE A 31 -6.76 7.94 11.70
N PRO A 32 -6.76 8.26 13.00
CA PRO A 32 -5.53 8.46 13.77
C PRO A 32 -4.71 7.17 13.90
N GLU A 33 -5.37 6.02 13.99
CA GLU A 33 -4.77 4.69 14.09
C GLU A 33 -5.57 3.71 13.22
N LEU A 34 -5.11 3.49 11.98
CA LEU A 34 -5.69 2.53 11.05
C LEU A 34 -4.91 1.19 11.16
N GLY A 35 -5.62 0.07 11.31
CA GLY A 35 -5.04 -1.26 11.51
C GLY A 35 -5.80 -2.07 12.56
N PRO A 36 -5.16 -3.02 13.26
CA PRO A 36 -3.75 -3.41 13.17
C PRO A 36 -3.39 -4.25 11.93
N TYR A 37 -2.13 -4.16 11.49
CA TYR A 37 -1.54 -4.92 10.39
C TYR A 37 -0.40 -5.80 10.89
N ARG A 38 -0.26 -7.01 10.32
CA ARG A 38 0.74 -7.98 10.78
C ARG A 38 2.16 -7.67 10.30
N SER A 39 2.27 -6.91 9.21
CA SER A 39 3.55 -6.58 8.58
C SER A 39 3.63 -5.10 8.20
N ARG A 40 4.84 -4.53 8.20
CA ARG A 40 5.08 -3.16 7.71
C ARG A 40 4.59 -2.98 6.28
N LEU A 41 4.75 -4.02 5.44
CA LEU A 41 4.34 -3.99 4.04
C LEU A 41 2.81 -3.90 3.88
N GLU A 42 2.05 -4.64 4.70
CA GLU A 42 0.57 -4.55 4.75
C GLU A 42 0.12 -3.16 5.22
N ALA A 43 0.81 -2.59 6.21
CA ALA A 43 0.53 -1.23 6.67
C ALA A 43 0.80 -0.19 5.57
N ILE A 44 1.86 -0.35 4.78
CA ILE A 44 2.16 0.53 3.64
C ILE A 44 1.11 0.38 2.54
N GLU A 45 0.69 -0.84 2.22
CA GLU A 45 -0.41 -1.10 1.28
C GLU A 45 -1.71 -0.43 1.73
N ALA A 46 -2.06 -0.57 3.01
CA ALA A 46 -3.24 0.05 3.57
C ALA A 46 -3.17 1.58 3.51
N LEU A 47 -2.02 2.17 3.84
CA LEU A 47 -1.79 3.61 3.72
C LEU A 47 -1.95 4.07 2.27
N TYR A 48 -1.32 3.35 1.34
CA TYR A 48 -1.39 3.64 -0.09
C TYR A 48 -2.83 3.60 -0.59
N ARG A 49 -3.57 2.55 -0.23
CA ARG A 49 -4.99 2.40 -0.55
C ARG A 49 -5.83 3.53 0.01
N HIS A 50 -5.68 3.83 1.30
CA HIS A 50 -6.43 4.90 1.97
C HIS A 50 -6.20 6.25 1.29
N VAL A 51 -4.94 6.63 1.06
CA VAL A 51 -4.61 7.89 0.38
C VAL A 51 -5.17 7.91 -1.04
N THR A 52 -5.09 6.81 -1.78
CA THR A 52 -5.62 6.73 -3.16
C THR A 52 -7.15 6.93 -3.19
N ILE A 53 -7.86 6.33 -2.23
CA ILE A 53 -9.32 6.47 -2.08
C ILE A 53 -9.67 7.91 -1.70
N CYS A 54 -9.04 8.46 -0.67
CA CYS A 54 -9.35 9.80 -0.14
C CYS A 54 -8.98 10.94 -1.10
N THR A 55 -7.94 10.77 -1.92
CA THR A 55 -7.55 11.76 -2.93
C THR A 55 -8.45 11.76 -4.17
N GLY A 56 -9.38 10.79 -4.27
CA GLY A 56 -10.32 10.69 -5.38
C GLY A 56 -9.68 10.29 -6.72
N VAL A 57 -8.43 9.79 -6.70
CA VAL A 57 -7.72 9.32 -7.90
C VAL A 57 -8.53 8.24 -8.63
N LEU A 58 -9.17 7.35 -7.87
CA LEU A 58 -10.00 6.26 -8.39
C LEU A 58 -11.27 6.72 -9.13
N ARG A 59 -11.69 7.98 -8.99
CA ARG A 59 -12.93 8.48 -9.63
C ARG A 59 -12.85 8.54 -11.15
N ARG A 60 -11.65 8.57 -11.72
CA ARG A 60 -11.41 8.64 -13.16
C ARG A 60 -10.94 7.30 -13.75
N GLU A 61 -10.73 6.30 -12.90
CA GLU A 61 -10.24 4.99 -13.30
C GLU A 61 -11.40 4.06 -13.69
N ASN A 62 -11.07 3.01 -14.45
CA ASN A 62 -12.02 1.98 -14.81
C ASN A 62 -12.50 1.24 -13.53
N PRO A 63 -13.82 1.03 -13.34
CA PRO A 63 -14.37 0.36 -12.16
C PRO A 63 -13.78 -1.02 -11.89
N GLU A 64 -13.39 -1.78 -12.92
CA GLU A 64 -12.74 -3.09 -12.75
C GLU A 64 -11.34 -2.95 -12.15
N ARG A 65 -10.57 -1.96 -12.61
CA ARG A 65 -9.26 -1.63 -12.03
C ARG A 65 -9.37 -1.14 -10.60
N VAL A 66 -10.38 -0.31 -10.31
CA VAL A 66 -10.65 0.16 -8.94
C VAL A 66 -10.96 -1.03 -8.03
N ARG A 67 -11.76 -1.99 -8.51
CA ARG A 67 -12.07 -3.20 -7.74
C ARG A 67 -10.83 -4.04 -7.49
N GLN A 68 -10.01 -4.30 -8.51
CA GLN A 68 -8.74 -5.02 -8.37
C GLN A 68 -7.81 -4.32 -7.38
N PHE A 69 -7.71 -2.99 -7.44
CA PHE A 69 -6.91 -2.18 -6.52
C PHE A 69 -7.36 -2.31 -5.05
N VAL A 70 -8.67 -2.23 -4.82
CA VAL A 70 -9.25 -2.31 -3.46
C VAL A 70 -9.17 -3.74 -2.90
N GLN A 71 -9.19 -4.76 -3.77
CA GLN A 71 -9.12 -6.18 -3.37
C GLN A 71 -7.71 -6.75 -3.35
N HIS A 72 -6.72 -6.01 -3.86
CA HIS A 72 -5.33 -6.45 -3.88
C HIS A 72 -4.83 -6.72 -2.45
N SER A 73 -3.92 -7.65 -2.30
CA SER A 73 -3.27 -7.97 -1.03
C SER A 73 -1.83 -8.34 -1.37
N ILE A 74 -0.87 -7.53 -0.95
CA ILE A 74 0.54 -7.75 -1.32
C ILE A 74 1.10 -9.07 -0.79
N THR A 75 0.53 -9.58 0.30
CA THR A 75 0.92 -10.86 0.91
C THR A 75 0.29 -12.07 0.22
N GLU A 76 -0.78 -11.87 -0.55
CA GLU A 76 -1.51 -12.94 -1.26
C GLU A 76 -1.40 -12.84 -2.78
N CYS A 77 -0.83 -11.75 -3.29
CA CYS A 77 -0.62 -11.54 -4.71
C CYS A 77 0.40 -12.54 -5.27
N LYS A 78 -0.02 -13.30 -6.29
CA LYS A 78 0.79 -14.30 -7.00
C LYS A 78 1.03 -13.91 -8.45
N GLU A 79 0.59 -12.73 -8.86
CA GLU A 79 0.74 -12.27 -10.22
C GLU A 79 2.20 -11.88 -10.48
N PRO A 80 2.87 -12.54 -11.44
CA PRO A 80 4.22 -12.14 -11.82
C PRO A 80 4.18 -10.74 -12.45
N ASP A 81 5.16 -9.90 -12.09
CA ASP A 81 5.24 -8.50 -12.55
C ASP A 81 4.03 -7.62 -12.16
N CYS A 82 3.35 -7.95 -11.06
CA CYS A 82 2.22 -7.14 -10.57
C CYS A 82 2.65 -5.67 -10.35
N GLU A 83 2.06 -4.76 -11.12
CA GLU A 83 2.40 -3.34 -11.10
C GLU A 83 2.13 -2.71 -9.71
N LEU A 84 1.11 -3.20 -9.01
CA LEU A 84 0.76 -2.76 -7.66
C LEU A 84 1.80 -3.20 -6.64
N CYS A 85 2.20 -4.47 -6.65
CA CYS A 85 3.29 -4.96 -5.81
C CYS A 85 4.56 -4.16 -6.07
N ASN A 86 4.97 -4.03 -7.32
CA ASN A 86 6.18 -3.28 -7.69
C ASN A 86 6.15 -1.82 -7.20
N ALA A 87 5.00 -1.14 -7.32
CA ALA A 87 4.84 0.21 -6.79
C ALA A 87 4.95 0.26 -5.26
N LEU A 88 4.34 -0.69 -4.55
CA LEU A 88 4.41 -0.80 -3.09
C LEU A 88 5.82 -1.12 -2.60
N LEU A 89 6.55 -2.00 -3.29
CA LEU A 89 7.94 -2.32 -2.98
C LEU A 89 8.87 -1.12 -3.20
N ALA A 90 8.64 -0.35 -4.27
CA ALA A 90 9.37 0.89 -4.51
C ALA A 90 9.16 1.94 -3.41
N LEU A 91 8.00 1.93 -2.75
CA LEU A 91 7.67 2.79 -1.60
C LEU A 91 8.27 2.27 -0.28
N ALA A 92 8.78 1.04 -0.26
CA ALA A 92 9.28 0.37 0.93
C ALA A 92 10.66 -0.28 0.69
N PRO A 93 11.72 0.49 0.36
CA PRO A 93 13.02 -0.06 0.00
C PRO A 93 13.69 -0.90 1.12
N ASP A 94 13.38 -0.60 2.38
CA ASP A 94 13.84 -1.36 3.57
C ASP A 94 12.91 -2.49 4.00
N ALA A 95 11.74 -2.65 3.37
CA ALA A 95 10.95 -3.86 3.60
C ALA A 95 11.72 -5.00 2.93
N ASN A 96 12.31 -5.88 3.74
CA ASN A 96 12.84 -7.16 3.29
C ASN A 96 11.68 -7.96 2.70
N VAL A 97 11.39 -7.72 1.43
CA VAL A 97 10.54 -8.57 0.62
C VAL A 97 11.33 -9.85 0.52
N VAL A 98 10.85 -10.89 1.19
CA VAL A 98 11.22 -12.26 0.84
C VAL A 98 10.99 -12.32 -0.65
N GLN A 99 12.08 -12.31 -1.43
CA GLN A 99 12.05 -12.47 -2.87
C GLN A 99 11.15 -13.66 -3.12
N LEU A 100 9.99 -13.42 -3.75
CA LEU A 100 9.19 -14.46 -4.37
C LEU A 100 10.11 -15.05 -5.45
N LYS A 101 10.86 -16.08 -5.03
CA LYS A 101 11.75 -16.84 -5.88
C LYS A 101 10.89 -17.71 -6.78
N ALA A 102 11.17 -17.55 -8.07
CA ALA A 102 10.96 -18.46 -9.20
C ALA A 102 9.52 -18.68 -9.69
#